data_AF-A0A7J9HVE4-F1
#
_entry.id   AF-A0A7J9HVE4-F1
#
_cell.length_a   1.000
_cell.length_b   1.000
_cell.length_c   1.000
_cell.angle_alpha   90.00
_cell.angle_beta   90.00
_cell.angle_gamma   90.00
#
_symmetry.space_group_name_H-M   'P 1'
#
loop_
_entity.id
_entity.type
_entity.pdbx_description
1 polymer ?
#
loop_
_entity_poly.entity_id
_entity_poly.type
_entity_poly.pdbx_seq_one_letter_code
_entity_poly.pdbx_strand_id
1 'polypeptide(L)'
;VWFYNVPHTRLVDDKGGQNWISKKGKDKFSFPGGGTQFIHGADQYLNQISKMVPEITFGQHIRVVLDVGCGVASFGAYLLSRNVITMSIAPKDVHENQIQFALERGVPAMAAAFATRRLLYPSQAFDLIHCSRCRINWTRDDGILLLEVNRMLRAGGYFAWAAQPVYKHEQALEEQWEEMLNLTTRLCWTLVKKEGYIAIWQKPFNNSCYLSREAGTIPPLCDPNDDPDNVWYVDLKACISRIPENGYGANFAPWPARLQTPPDRLQSIHIESYIARKELFKAESKYWNEIVASYVRALHWKKYKLRNVMDMRAGFGGFAAAMIDNQLDAWVLNVVPVSGPNTLPVIYDRGLIGVMHDWCESFDTYPRTYDLLHAAGLFSVERKR
;
A
#
# COMPACT_ATOMS: atom_id res chain seq x y z
N VAL A 1 -20.68 -7.51 7.04
CA VAL A 1 -19.95 -8.72 7.48
C VAL A 1 -20.86 -9.57 8.35
N TRP A 2 -20.88 -10.90 8.17
CA TRP A 2 -21.68 -11.79 9.01
C TRP A 2 -21.06 -11.95 10.40
N PHE A 3 -21.89 -11.97 11.45
CA PHE A 3 -21.43 -12.13 12.83
C PHE A 3 -20.62 -13.41 13.02
N TYR A 4 -21.01 -14.50 12.36
CA TYR A 4 -20.35 -15.79 12.46
C TYR A 4 -18.89 -15.78 11.97
N ASN A 5 -18.53 -14.86 11.07
CA ASN A 5 -17.16 -14.76 10.55
C ASN A 5 -16.23 -14.08 11.55
N VAL A 6 -16.77 -13.19 12.39
CA VAL A 6 -16.03 -12.45 13.42
C VAL A 6 -16.92 -12.33 14.67
N PRO A 7 -17.07 -13.40 15.48
CA PRO A 7 -18.07 -13.49 16.55
C PRO A 7 -17.67 -12.73 17.83
N HIS A 8 -17.14 -11.52 17.67
CA HIS A 8 -16.73 -10.63 18.75
C HIS A 8 -17.45 -9.29 18.61
N THR A 9 -18.33 -8.96 19.57
CA THR A 9 -19.04 -7.67 19.60
C THR A 9 -18.25 -6.55 20.25
N ARG A 10 -17.14 -6.85 20.93
CA ARG A 10 -16.37 -5.88 21.72
C ARG A 10 -16.00 -4.63 20.92
N LEU A 11 -15.68 -4.76 19.63
CA LEU A 11 -15.40 -3.60 18.78
C LEU A 11 -16.63 -2.71 18.55
N VAL A 12 -17.84 -3.27 18.50
CA VAL A 12 -19.10 -2.51 18.45
C VAL A 12 -19.33 -1.78 19.77
N ASP A 13 -19.06 -2.44 20.90
CA ASP A 13 -19.23 -1.83 22.22
C ASP A 13 -18.21 -0.69 22.42
N ASP A 14 -16.95 -0.88 22.02
CA ASP A 14 -15.87 0.09 22.16
C ASP A 14 -15.93 1.25 21.15
N LYS A 15 -16.45 1.03 19.93
CA LYS A 15 -16.35 1.97 18.79
C LYS A 15 -17.68 2.30 18.10
N GLY A 16 -18.81 1.72 18.53
CA GLY A 16 -20.12 1.93 17.91
C GLY A 16 -20.57 3.38 17.90
N GLY A 17 -20.25 4.14 18.96
CA GLY A 17 -20.57 5.57 19.05
C GLY A 17 -19.83 6.49 18.07
N GLN A 18 -18.83 5.98 17.34
CA GLN A 18 -18.03 6.75 16.39
C GLN A 18 -18.42 6.49 14.93
N ASN A 19 -19.57 5.82 14.68
CA ASN A 19 -19.98 5.38 13.35
C ASN A 19 -18.91 4.52 12.63
N TRP A 20 -18.08 3.80 13.38
CA TRP A 20 -17.09 2.85 12.83
C TRP A 20 -17.76 1.57 12.35
N ILE A 21 -18.60 1.01 13.22
CA ILE A 21 -19.26 -0.28 13.05
C ILE A 21 -20.58 -0.24 13.81
N SER A 22 -21.62 -0.82 13.24
CA SER A 22 -22.92 -0.99 13.90
C SER A 22 -23.50 -2.36 13.60
N LYS A 23 -24.34 -2.87 14.49
CA LYS A 23 -25.07 -4.12 14.24
C LYS A 23 -26.31 -3.82 13.41
N LYS A 24 -26.46 -4.50 12.26
CA LYS A 24 -27.64 -4.42 11.40
C LYS A 24 -28.40 -5.75 11.48
N GLY A 25 -29.57 -5.74 12.11
CA GLY A 25 -30.33 -6.97 12.37
C GLY A 25 -29.67 -7.86 13.44
N LYS A 26 -29.96 -9.17 13.40
CA LYS A 26 -29.46 -10.12 14.41
C LYS A 26 -28.04 -10.62 14.13
N ASP A 27 -27.59 -10.57 12.89
CA ASP A 27 -26.52 -11.43 12.35
C ASP A 27 -25.49 -10.71 11.48
N LYS A 28 -25.56 -9.38 11.30
CA LYS A 28 -24.62 -8.63 10.46
C LYS A 28 -24.04 -7.40 11.14
N PHE A 29 -22.78 -7.12 10.83
CA PHE A 29 -22.13 -5.84 11.05
C PHE A 29 -22.20 -4.96 9.79
N SER A 30 -22.47 -3.68 10.00
CA SER A 30 -22.49 -2.59 9.03
C SER A 30 -21.37 -1.60 9.33
N PHE A 31 -20.77 -1.02 8.29
CA PHE A 31 -19.63 -0.10 8.38
C PHE A 31 -19.99 1.19 7.65
N PRO A 32 -20.52 2.21 8.34
CA PRO A 32 -20.96 3.44 7.68
C PRO A 32 -19.81 4.33 7.21
N GLY A 33 -18.56 3.98 7.52
CA GLY A 33 -17.37 4.73 7.08
C GLY A 33 -17.07 5.97 7.92
N GLY A 34 -17.68 6.08 9.10
CA GLY A 34 -17.40 7.14 10.05
C GLY A 34 -16.13 6.89 10.86
N GLY A 35 -15.82 7.84 11.74
CA GLY A 35 -14.75 7.69 12.71
C GLY A 35 -14.28 8.97 13.36
N THR A 36 -13.36 8.84 14.32
CA THR A 36 -12.82 10.01 15.04
C THR A 36 -12.20 11.05 14.10
N GLN A 37 -11.68 10.64 12.95
CA GLN A 37 -11.16 11.52 11.90
C GLN A 37 -12.02 11.52 10.63
N PHE A 38 -13.07 10.69 10.58
CA PHE A 38 -14.05 10.66 9.49
C PHE A 38 -15.39 11.12 10.05
N ILE A 39 -15.41 12.31 10.68
CA ILE A 39 -16.58 12.83 11.42
C ILE A 39 -17.80 12.94 10.49
N HIS A 40 -17.56 13.32 9.23
CA HIS A 40 -18.57 13.40 8.18
C HIS A 40 -18.49 12.24 7.17
N GLY A 41 -17.80 11.15 7.53
CA GLY A 41 -17.57 9.98 6.69
C GLY A 41 -16.32 10.06 5.82
N ALA A 42 -15.79 8.88 5.47
CA ALA A 42 -14.57 8.74 4.68
C ALA A 42 -14.69 9.34 3.26
N ASP A 43 -15.88 9.36 2.66
CA ASP A 43 -16.08 9.96 1.34
C ASP A 43 -15.86 11.48 1.36
N GLN A 44 -16.43 12.17 2.36
CA GLN A 44 -16.24 13.61 2.52
C GLN A 44 -14.79 13.95 2.84
N TYR A 45 -14.11 13.10 3.62
CA TYR A 45 -12.67 13.23 3.88
C TYR A 45 -11.84 13.15 2.60
N LEU A 46 -12.12 12.18 1.71
CA LEU A 46 -11.47 12.07 0.41
C LEU A 46 -11.77 13.29 -0.48
N ASN A 47 -13.00 13.80 -0.47
CA ASN A 47 -13.36 15.03 -1.18
C ASN A 47 -12.61 16.25 -0.64
N GLN A 48 -12.39 16.32 0.68
CA GLN A 48 -11.59 17.38 1.29
C GLN A 48 -10.13 17.31 0.80
N ILE A 49 -9.51 16.13 0.78
CA ILE A 49 -8.14 15.96 0.25
C ILE A 49 -8.03 16.44 -1.21
N SER A 50 -8.97 16.03 -2.07
CA SER A 50 -8.97 16.48 -3.48
C SER A 50 -9.20 17.99 -3.63
N LYS A 51 -9.93 18.63 -2.72
CA LYS A 51 -10.09 20.10 -2.71
C LYS A 51 -8.83 20.80 -2.21
N MET A 52 -8.18 20.22 -1.20
CA MET A 52 -6.95 20.76 -0.61
C MET A 52 -5.79 20.78 -1.61
N VAL A 53 -5.65 19.72 -2.41
CA VAL A 53 -4.60 19.55 -3.42
C VAL A 53 -5.24 18.94 -4.69
N PRO A 54 -5.69 19.78 -5.64
CA PRO A 54 -6.36 19.33 -6.88
C PRO A 54 -5.54 18.36 -7.75
N GLU A 55 -4.22 18.38 -7.61
CA GLU A 55 -3.29 17.47 -8.29
C GLU A 55 -3.42 16.01 -7.81
N ILE A 56 -3.99 15.79 -6.60
CA ILE A 56 -4.35 14.47 -6.08
C ILE A 56 -5.59 13.95 -6.84
N THR A 57 -5.33 13.41 -8.03
CA THR A 57 -6.31 12.84 -8.94
C THR A 57 -6.45 11.33 -8.71
N PHE A 58 -7.34 10.95 -7.79
CA PHE A 58 -7.67 9.56 -7.49
C PHE A 58 -8.19 8.80 -8.73
N GLY A 59 -7.65 7.61 -8.96
CA GLY A 59 -8.00 6.76 -10.10
C GLY A 59 -7.34 7.16 -11.41
N GLN A 60 -6.46 8.16 -11.40
CA GLN A 60 -5.64 8.59 -12.54
C GLN A 60 -4.16 8.55 -12.17
N HIS A 61 -3.64 9.62 -11.54
CA HIS A 61 -2.25 9.69 -11.09
C HIS A 61 -2.06 9.00 -9.73
N ILE A 62 -3.08 9.05 -8.87
CA ILE A 62 -3.08 8.31 -7.61
C ILE A 62 -3.83 7.01 -7.83
N ARG A 63 -3.11 5.89 -7.89
CA ARG A 63 -3.65 4.55 -8.14
C ARG A 63 -3.38 3.58 -6.99
N VAL A 64 -2.17 3.60 -6.42
CA VAL A 64 -1.72 2.70 -5.36
C VAL A 64 -1.43 3.48 -4.08
N VAL A 65 -2.13 3.13 -3.00
CA VAL A 65 -2.08 3.86 -1.74
C VAL A 65 -1.72 2.93 -0.58
N LEU A 66 -0.94 3.43 0.39
CA LEU A 66 -0.72 2.78 1.68
C LEU A 66 -1.51 3.52 2.76
N ASP A 67 -2.32 2.80 3.53
CA ASP A 67 -3.09 3.34 4.64
C ASP A 67 -2.58 2.76 5.96
N VAL A 68 -1.86 3.58 6.73
CA VAL A 68 -1.16 3.17 7.95
C VAL A 68 -2.02 3.43 9.17
N GLY A 69 -2.17 2.43 10.04
CA GLY A 69 -3.05 2.52 11.21
C GLY A 69 -4.54 2.55 10.80
N CYS A 70 -4.87 1.80 9.75
CA CYS A 70 -6.12 1.87 9.00
C CYS A 70 -7.42 1.55 9.77
N GLY A 71 -7.32 0.98 10.98
CA GLY A 71 -8.48 0.46 11.69
C GLY A 71 -9.20 -0.62 10.89
N VAL A 72 -10.49 -0.41 10.62
CA VAL A 72 -11.31 -1.29 9.76
C VAL A 72 -11.17 -1.00 8.26
N ALA A 73 -10.14 -0.24 7.85
CA ALA A 73 -9.83 0.13 6.46
C ALA A 73 -10.95 0.93 5.75
N SER A 74 -11.64 1.81 6.46
CA SER A 74 -12.69 2.66 5.85
C SER A 74 -12.13 3.57 4.75
N PHE A 75 -10.94 4.15 4.94
CA PHE A 75 -10.29 4.98 3.93
C PHE A 75 -10.06 4.20 2.62
N GLY A 76 -9.41 3.03 2.72
CA GLY A 76 -9.18 2.13 1.58
C GLY A 76 -10.48 1.65 0.91
N ALA A 77 -11.51 1.33 1.70
CA ALA A 77 -12.80 0.87 1.18
C ALA A 77 -13.49 1.91 0.27
N TYR A 78 -13.44 3.20 0.64
CA TYR A 78 -14.05 4.27 -0.15
C TYR A 78 -13.18 4.64 -1.36
N LEU A 79 -11.86 4.47 -1.27
CA LEU A 79 -10.95 4.64 -2.40
C LEU A 79 -11.16 3.62 -3.53
N LEU A 80 -11.64 2.40 -3.22
CA LEU A 80 -11.99 1.41 -4.26
C LEU A 80 -13.01 1.97 -5.26
N SER A 81 -14.02 2.70 -4.78
CA SER A 81 -15.04 3.34 -5.63
C SER A 81 -14.48 4.43 -6.55
N ARG A 82 -13.26 4.90 -6.26
CA ARG A 82 -12.52 5.91 -7.02
C ARG A 82 -11.42 5.30 -7.88
N ASN A 83 -11.48 3.99 -8.16
CA ASN A 83 -10.44 3.25 -8.90
C ASN A 83 -9.04 3.35 -8.26
N VAL A 84 -8.96 3.38 -6.94
CA VAL A 84 -7.70 3.39 -6.19
C VAL A 84 -7.60 2.13 -5.34
N ILE A 85 -6.52 1.37 -5.54
CA ILE A 85 -6.24 0.18 -4.73
C ILE A 85 -5.37 0.59 -3.53
N THR A 86 -5.85 0.26 -2.34
CA THR A 86 -5.20 0.68 -1.08
C THR A 86 -4.78 -0.54 -0.30
N MET A 87 -3.50 -0.63 0.05
CA MET A 87 -3.02 -1.58 1.04
C MET A 87 -3.19 -0.96 2.43
N SER A 88 -4.11 -1.51 3.23
CA SER A 88 -4.36 -1.05 4.60
C SER A 88 -3.58 -1.88 5.61
N ILE A 89 -2.76 -1.26 6.46
CA ILE A 89 -1.97 -1.96 7.48
C ILE A 89 -2.28 -1.48 8.89
N ALA A 90 -2.24 -2.41 9.83
CA ALA A 90 -2.31 -2.14 11.26
C ALA A 90 -1.57 -3.25 12.03
N PRO A 91 -1.01 -2.96 13.22
CA PRO A 91 -0.47 -4.00 14.09
C PRO A 91 -1.57 -4.99 14.51
N LYS A 92 -1.16 -6.16 15.01
CA LYS A 92 -2.06 -7.05 15.75
C LYS A 92 -2.47 -6.32 17.03
N ASP A 93 -3.65 -5.72 17.01
CA ASP A 93 -4.21 -4.91 18.09
C ASP A 93 -4.84 -5.80 19.18
N VAL A 94 -4.89 -5.30 20.42
CA VAL A 94 -5.61 -5.89 21.57
C VAL A 94 -7.12 -5.94 21.35
N HIS A 95 -7.64 -5.12 20.42
CA HIS A 95 -9.02 -5.17 19.94
C HIS A 95 -9.20 -6.14 18.76
N GLU A 96 -8.51 -7.30 18.83
CA GLU A 96 -8.51 -8.42 17.88
C GLU A 96 -9.64 -8.30 16.84
N ASN A 97 -9.29 -8.26 15.54
CA ASN A 97 -10.16 -8.40 14.35
C ASN A 97 -10.33 -7.18 13.42
N GLN A 98 -9.65 -6.05 13.61
CA GLN A 98 -9.80 -4.88 12.70
C GLN A 98 -9.40 -5.20 11.24
N ILE A 99 -8.22 -5.78 11.03
CA ILE A 99 -7.77 -6.26 9.71
C ILE A 99 -8.66 -7.39 9.19
N GLN A 100 -9.12 -8.28 10.07
CA GLN A 100 -10.07 -9.34 9.68
C GLN A 100 -11.39 -8.74 9.18
N PHE A 101 -11.92 -7.69 9.80
CA PHE A 101 -13.10 -6.99 9.32
C PHE A 101 -12.87 -6.33 7.96
N ALA A 102 -11.70 -5.74 7.73
CA ALA A 102 -11.35 -5.19 6.41
C ALA A 102 -11.39 -6.29 5.33
N LEU A 103 -10.73 -7.42 5.59
CA LEU A 103 -10.70 -8.58 4.69
C LEU A 103 -12.11 -9.15 4.48
N GLU A 104 -12.92 -9.32 5.52
CA GLU A 104 -14.32 -9.78 5.39
C GLU A 104 -15.22 -8.83 4.59
N ARG A 105 -14.81 -7.57 4.42
CA ARG A 105 -15.50 -6.59 3.57
C ARG A 105 -15.02 -6.60 2.11
N GLY A 106 -13.97 -7.34 1.78
CA GLY A 106 -13.35 -7.29 0.46
C GLY A 106 -12.34 -6.16 0.30
N VAL A 107 -11.78 -5.64 1.39
CA VAL A 107 -10.84 -4.52 1.37
C VAL A 107 -9.40 -5.03 1.58
N PRO A 108 -8.42 -4.64 0.75
CA PRO A 108 -7.05 -5.12 0.90
C PRO A 108 -6.45 -4.67 2.23
N ALA A 109 -6.02 -5.63 3.04
CA ALA A 109 -5.45 -5.34 4.35
C ALA A 109 -4.46 -6.41 4.83
N MET A 110 -3.46 -5.99 5.62
CA MET A 110 -2.45 -6.88 6.21
C MET A 110 -2.12 -6.49 7.65
N ALA A 111 -1.72 -7.49 8.45
CA ALA A 111 -1.19 -7.24 9.77
C ALA A 111 0.28 -6.82 9.63
N ALA A 112 0.58 -5.53 9.75
CA ALA A 112 1.94 -5.03 9.65
C ALA A 112 2.11 -3.77 10.50
N ALA A 113 3.32 -3.57 11.00
CA ALA A 113 3.67 -2.42 11.82
C ALA A 113 5.05 -1.90 11.45
N PHE A 114 5.22 -0.59 11.55
CA PHE A 114 6.53 0.04 11.53
C PHE A 114 7.29 -0.36 12.79
N ALA A 115 8.36 -1.16 12.63
CA ALA A 115 9.14 -1.73 13.73
C ALA A 115 10.64 -1.63 13.41
N THR A 116 11.37 -2.74 13.39
CA THR A 116 12.83 -2.77 13.18
C THR A 116 13.24 -3.13 11.76
N ARG A 117 12.34 -3.72 10.96
CA ARG A 117 12.60 -4.17 9.58
C ARG A 117 11.82 -3.35 8.57
N ARG A 118 12.33 -3.31 7.34
CA ARG A 118 11.61 -2.78 6.18
C ARG A 118 10.27 -3.48 6.05
N LEU A 119 9.24 -2.72 5.66
CA LEU A 119 7.99 -3.33 5.24
C LEU A 119 8.22 -4.10 3.94
N LEU A 120 7.39 -5.11 3.71
CA LEU A 120 7.46 -6.04 2.57
C LEU A 120 7.06 -5.41 1.23
N TYR A 121 7.26 -4.10 1.09
CA TYR A 121 6.90 -3.28 -0.07
C TYR A 121 8.17 -2.66 -0.66
N PRO A 122 8.30 -2.64 -2.00
CA PRO A 122 9.51 -2.15 -2.65
C PRO A 122 9.63 -0.63 -2.47
N SER A 123 10.78 -0.08 -2.85
CA SER A 123 10.92 1.37 -2.90
C SER A 123 10.01 1.95 -3.96
N GLN A 124 9.64 3.23 -3.82
CA GLN A 124 8.89 3.95 -4.86
C GLN A 124 7.64 3.17 -5.27
N ALA A 125 6.86 2.65 -4.32
CA ALA A 125 5.75 1.74 -4.53
C ALA A 125 4.41 2.48 -4.58
N PHE A 126 4.22 3.43 -3.67
CA PHE A 126 2.93 4.09 -3.42
C PHE A 126 2.89 5.51 -3.98
N ASP A 127 1.79 5.88 -4.61
CA ASP A 127 1.55 7.23 -5.13
C ASP A 127 1.15 8.18 -3.98
N LEU A 128 0.47 7.64 -2.95
CA LEU A 128 0.13 8.35 -1.72
C LEU A 128 0.27 7.42 -0.51
N ILE A 129 0.79 7.94 0.60
CA ILE A 129 0.80 7.27 1.90
C ILE A 129 -0.03 8.10 2.88
N HIS A 130 -1.00 7.47 3.52
CA HIS A 130 -1.94 8.08 4.43
C HIS A 130 -1.73 7.53 5.86
N CYS A 131 -1.72 8.43 6.85
CA CYS A 131 -1.83 8.06 8.26
C CYS A 131 -2.86 8.97 8.92
N SER A 132 -3.89 8.37 9.52
CA SER A 132 -4.90 9.09 10.31
C SER A 132 -4.93 8.54 11.73
N ARG A 133 -4.44 9.35 12.68
CA ARG A 133 -4.23 8.97 14.09
C ARG A 133 -3.57 7.59 14.25
N CYS A 134 -2.58 7.27 13.39
CA CYS A 134 -1.89 5.99 13.41
C CYS A 134 -1.01 5.75 14.64
N ARG A 135 -0.88 6.76 15.54
CA ARG A 135 -0.09 6.71 16.79
C ARG A 135 1.39 6.37 16.58
N ILE A 136 1.91 6.60 15.38
CA ILE A 136 3.33 6.50 15.07
C ILE A 136 3.97 7.84 15.37
N ASN A 137 5.04 7.82 16.17
CA ASN A 137 5.93 8.97 16.28
C ASN A 137 6.91 8.93 15.11
N TRP A 138 6.67 9.78 14.11
CA TRP A 138 7.45 9.84 12.88
C TRP A 138 8.83 10.50 13.04
N THR A 139 9.03 11.28 14.10
CA THR A 139 10.28 12.05 14.35
C THR A 139 11.24 11.32 15.28
N ARG A 140 10.76 10.29 15.97
CA ARG A 140 11.56 9.45 16.86
C ARG A 140 12.75 8.79 16.13
N ASP A 141 13.86 8.64 16.85
CA ASP A 141 15.08 7.93 16.41
C ASP A 141 15.57 8.46 15.04
N ASP A 142 15.77 9.78 14.96
CA ASP A 142 16.14 10.52 13.75
C ASP A 142 15.18 10.35 12.56
N GLY A 143 13.93 9.98 12.86
CA GLY A 143 12.90 9.81 11.86
C GLY A 143 13.00 8.52 11.07
N ILE A 144 13.63 7.47 11.61
CA ILE A 144 13.83 6.18 10.92
C ILE A 144 12.55 5.58 10.33
N LEU A 145 11.40 5.78 10.98
CA LEU A 145 10.11 5.32 10.47
C LEU A 145 9.61 6.16 9.29
N LEU A 146 9.84 7.48 9.33
CA LEU A 146 9.51 8.36 8.21
C LEU A 146 10.47 8.17 7.03
N LEU A 147 11.71 7.73 7.29
CA LEU A 147 12.65 7.31 6.25
C LEU A 147 12.16 6.07 5.49
N GLU A 148 11.54 5.13 6.18
CA GLU A 148 10.89 3.99 5.53
C GLU A 148 9.70 4.42 4.67
N VAL A 149 8.88 5.37 5.15
CA VAL A 149 7.83 6.01 4.33
C VAL A 149 8.46 6.68 3.11
N ASN A 150 9.57 7.40 3.27
CA ASN A 150 10.27 8.06 2.18
C ASN A 150 10.82 7.06 1.15
N ARG A 151 11.32 5.89 1.58
CA ARG A 151 11.76 4.83 0.66
C ARG A 151 10.60 4.34 -0.21
N MET A 152 9.44 4.06 0.40
CA MET A 152 8.28 3.48 -0.27
C MET A 152 7.45 4.51 -1.06
N LEU A 153 7.45 5.78 -0.68
CA LEU A 153 6.71 6.83 -1.38
C LEU A 153 7.36 7.15 -2.72
N ARG A 154 6.55 7.29 -3.78
CA ARG A 154 7.06 7.65 -5.10
C ARG A 154 7.58 9.08 -5.15
N ALA A 155 8.55 9.35 -6.01
CA ALA A 155 9.00 10.69 -6.34
C ALA A 155 7.80 11.53 -6.79
N GLY A 156 7.63 12.74 -6.22
CA GLY A 156 6.44 13.56 -6.45
C GLY A 156 5.15 13.07 -5.76
N GLY A 157 5.18 11.92 -5.08
CA GLY A 157 4.06 11.36 -4.35
C GLY A 157 3.75 12.13 -3.05
N TYR A 158 2.59 11.83 -2.47
CA TYR A 158 2.06 12.58 -1.32
C TYR A 158 2.06 11.80 -0.02
N PHE A 159 2.39 12.47 1.08
CA PHE A 159 2.17 11.96 2.43
C PHE A 159 1.06 12.80 3.11
N ALA A 160 -0.06 12.16 3.40
CA ALA A 160 -1.20 12.79 4.06
C ALA A 160 -1.26 12.34 5.53
N TRP A 161 -1.12 13.29 6.44
CA TRP A 161 -1.12 13.04 7.88
C TRP A 161 -2.27 13.77 8.55
N ALA A 162 -3.18 12.99 9.14
CA ALA A 162 -4.24 13.50 9.98
C ALA A 162 -3.95 13.18 11.45
N ALA A 163 -3.54 14.19 12.23
CA ALA A 163 -3.09 13.98 13.60
C ALA A 163 -3.30 15.20 14.49
N GLN A 164 -3.26 14.96 15.81
CA GLN A 164 -3.44 16.00 16.82
C GLN A 164 -2.42 17.16 16.71
N PRO A 165 -1.11 16.91 16.48
CA PRO A 165 -0.13 17.98 16.25
C PRO A 165 -0.48 18.94 15.11
N VAL A 166 -1.34 18.54 14.17
CA VAL A 166 -1.71 19.39 13.04
C VAL A 166 -2.59 20.57 13.48
N TYR A 167 -3.50 20.37 14.45
CA TYR A 167 -4.59 21.32 14.72
C TYR A 167 -4.77 21.70 16.19
N LYS A 168 -4.06 21.05 17.12
CA LYS A 168 -4.10 21.39 18.53
C LYS A 168 -2.92 22.28 18.91
N HIS A 169 -3.16 23.19 19.85
CA HIS A 169 -2.22 24.19 20.34
C HIS A 169 -1.72 23.90 21.76
N GLU A 170 -1.57 22.62 22.09
CA GLU A 170 -0.96 22.21 23.35
C GLU A 170 0.56 22.21 23.13
N GLN A 171 1.34 22.77 24.06
CA GLN A 171 2.79 22.97 23.88
C GLN A 171 3.53 21.71 23.37
N ALA A 172 3.29 20.56 24.00
CA ALA A 172 3.92 19.30 23.59
C ALA A 172 3.52 18.82 22.18
N LEU A 173 2.35 19.22 21.68
CA LEU A 173 1.88 18.91 20.32
C LEU A 173 2.45 19.89 19.28
N GLU A 174 2.69 21.14 19.68
CA GLU A 174 3.36 22.13 18.84
C GLU A 174 4.84 21.77 18.66
N GLU A 175 5.52 21.33 19.71
CA GLU A 175 6.88 20.79 19.63
C GLU A 175 6.95 19.60 18.66
N GLN A 176 6.02 18.65 18.73
CA GLN A 176 5.93 17.53 17.77
C GLN A 176 5.68 18.00 16.34
N TRP A 177 4.89 19.06 16.15
CA TRP A 177 4.65 19.63 14.84
C TRP A 177 5.92 20.27 14.27
N GLU A 178 6.66 21.03 15.08
CA GLU A 178 7.95 21.61 14.70
C GLU A 178 9.00 20.55 14.36
N GLU A 179 9.11 19.49 15.16
CA GLU A 179 9.99 18.35 14.86
C GLU A 179 9.65 17.73 13.50
N MET A 180 8.36 17.56 13.20
CA MET A 180 7.90 17.02 11.92
C MET A 180 8.25 17.95 10.76
N LEU A 181 8.06 19.27 10.91
CA LEU A 181 8.47 20.25 9.91
C LEU A 181 9.99 20.23 9.67
N ASN A 182 10.78 20.17 10.74
CA ASN A 182 12.24 20.14 10.66
C ASN A 182 12.73 18.86 9.98
N LEU A 183 12.18 17.69 10.35
CA LEU A 183 12.53 16.43 9.71
C LEU A 183 12.12 16.41 8.24
N THR A 184 10.88 16.78 7.91
CA THR A 184 10.40 16.79 6.51
C THR A 184 11.17 17.77 5.63
N THR A 185 11.59 18.92 6.17
CA THR A 185 12.47 19.86 5.49
C THR A 185 13.84 19.23 5.20
N ARG A 186 14.44 18.52 6.16
CA ARG A 186 15.71 17.77 5.95
C ARG A 186 15.55 16.60 4.96
N LEU A 187 14.34 16.05 4.83
CA LEU A 187 13.96 15.08 3.80
C LEU A 187 13.59 15.74 2.48
N CYS A 188 13.77 17.06 2.32
CA CYS A 188 13.39 17.81 1.12
C CYS A 188 11.91 17.72 0.73
N TRP A 189 11.03 17.36 1.67
CA TRP A 189 9.60 17.33 1.43
C TRP A 189 9.03 18.74 1.52
N THR A 190 8.11 19.08 0.62
CA THR A 190 7.41 20.36 0.65
C THR A 190 6.05 20.17 1.31
N LEU A 191 5.73 20.97 2.33
CA LEU A 191 4.38 21.04 2.87
C LEU A 191 3.50 21.77 1.86
N VAL A 192 2.61 21.03 1.18
CA VAL A 192 1.77 21.56 0.11
C VAL A 192 0.51 22.21 0.67
N LYS A 193 -0.10 21.58 1.68
CA LYS A 193 -1.32 22.11 2.30
C LYS A 193 -1.44 21.65 3.76
N LYS A 194 -1.97 22.54 4.60
CA LYS A 194 -2.43 22.26 5.96
C LYS A 194 -3.81 22.86 6.12
N GLU A 195 -4.83 22.05 6.37
CA GLU A 195 -6.21 22.52 6.51
C GLU A 195 -6.99 21.62 7.48
N GLY A 196 -7.63 22.25 8.47
CA GLY A 196 -8.30 21.53 9.55
C GLY A 196 -7.31 20.61 10.27
N TYR A 197 -7.59 19.32 10.27
CA TYR A 197 -6.78 18.29 10.94
C TYR A 197 -5.85 17.52 9.98
N ILE A 198 -5.71 17.95 8.72
CA ILE A 198 -4.91 17.27 7.69
C ILE A 198 -3.74 18.15 7.27
N ALA A 199 -2.54 17.56 7.23
CA ALA A 199 -1.37 18.13 6.58
C ALA A 199 -0.90 17.20 5.46
N ILE A 200 -0.53 17.78 4.31
CA ILE A 200 -0.11 17.05 3.12
C ILE A 200 1.25 17.56 2.66
N TRP A 201 2.22 16.64 2.60
CA TRP A 201 3.54 16.88 2.04
C TRP A 201 3.69 16.21 0.69
N GLN A 202 4.58 16.75 -0.14
CA GLN A 202 5.02 16.15 -1.38
C GLN A 202 6.51 15.82 -1.33
N LYS A 203 6.85 14.58 -1.71
CA LYS A 203 8.23 14.11 -1.85
C LYS A 203 8.87 14.75 -3.09
N PRO A 204 10.18 15.08 -3.09
CA PRO A 204 10.84 15.64 -4.26
C PRO A 204 10.76 14.71 -5.49
N PHE A 205 10.81 15.31 -6.68
CA PHE A 205 10.77 14.59 -7.95
C PHE A 205 12.13 13.98 -8.35
N ASN A 206 13.23 14.52 -7.83
CA ASN A 206 14.59 14.13 -8.18
C ASN A 206 15.55 14.30 -7.00
N ASN A 207 16.81 13.92 -7.19
CA ASN A 207 17.84 13.97 -6.15
C ASN A 207 18.46 15.36 -5.95
N SER A 208 18.10 16.40 -6.71
CA SER A 208 18.80 17.69 -6.66
C SER A 208 18.85 18.28 -5.25
N CYS A 209 17.72 18.25 -4.53
CA CYS A 209 17.70 18.69 -3.14
C CYS A 209 18.51 17.77 -2.22
N TYR A 210 18.43 16.46 -2.39
CA TYR A 210 19.21 15.53 -1.55
C TYR A 210 20.72 15.73 -1.68
N LEU A 211 21.19 16.03 -2.89
CA LEU A 211 22.61 16.23 -3.19
C LEU A 211 23.11 17.63 -2.82
N SER A 212 22.22 18.61 -2.69
CA SER A 212 22.58 19.99 -2.29
C SER A 212 22.58 20.21 -0.77
N ARG A 213 22.30 19.18 0.04
CA ARG A 213 22.28 19.29 1.50
C ARG A 213 23.69 19.50 2.05
N GLU A 214 23.79 20.27 3.12
CA GLU A 214 25.06 20.53 3.80
C GLU A 214 25.70 19.22 4.30
N ALA A 215 27.03 19.15 4.27
CA ALA A 215 27.77 18.01 4.78
C ALA A 215 27.47 17.81 6.27
N GLY A 216 27.20 16.55 6.67
CA GLY A 216 26.82 16.22 8.05
C GLY A 216 25.33 16.38 8.36
N THR A 217 24.48 16.77 7.39
CA THR A 217 23.03 16.80 7.61
C THR A 217 22.49 15.40 7.90
N ILE A 218 21.82 15.24 9.04
CA ILE A 218 21.11 14.02 9.42
C ILE A 218 19.68 14.09 8.88
N PRO A 219 19.09 13.01 8.33
CA PRO A 219 19.72 11.71 8.05
C PRO A 219 20.61 11.75 6.78
N PRO A 220 21.71 10.99 6.73
CA PRO A 220 22.60 10.95 5.55
C PRO A 220 21.93 10.26 4.35
N LEU A 221 22.58 10.29 3.18
CA LEU A 221 22.21 9.44 2.06
C LEU A 221 22.63 7.99 2.34
N CYS A 222 21.84 7.02 1.86
CA CYS A 222 22.21 5.61 1.96
C CYS A 222 23.44 5.27 1.11
N ASP A 223 24.12 4.19 1.49
CA ASP A 223 25.21 3.61 0.68
C ASP A 223 24.68 3.27 -0.73
N PRO A 224 25.40 3.61 -1.81
CA PRO A 224 24.99 3.27 -3.18
C PRO A 224 24.76 1.76 -3.42
N ASN A 225 25.34 0.89 -2.61
CA ASN A 225 25.17 -0.56 -2.68
C ASN A 225 23.95 -1.07 -1.90
N ASP A 226 23.29 -0.23 -1.10
CA ASP A 226 22.04 -0.58 -0.43
C ASP A 226 20.89 -0.60 -1.45
N ASP A 227 20.47 -1.80 -1.84
CA ASP A 227 19.31 -1.97 -2.72
C ASP A 227 18.02 -1.59 -1.97
N PRO A 228 17.31 -0.52 -2.37
CA PRO A 228 16.10 -0.08 -1.68
C PRO A 228 14.88 -0.96 -2.01
N ASP A 229 14.95 -1.85 -3.01
CA ASP A 229 13.91 -2.81 -3.37
C ASP A 229 14.08 -4.16 -2.64
N ASN A 230 15.20 -4.38 -1.95
CA ASN A 230 15.38 -5.53 -1.07
C ASN A 230 14.68 -5.30 0.29
N VAL A 231 13.73 -6.17 0.61
CA VAL A 231 12.81 -5.99 1.75
C VAL A 231 12.74 -7.18 2.70
N TRP A 232 13.14 -8.38 2.26
CA TRP A 232 13.02 -9.58 3.08
C TRP A 232 14.13 -9.62 4.13
N TYR A 233 13.76 -9.55 5.41
CA TYR A 233 14.68 -9.52 6.55
C TYR A 233 15.76 -8.42 6.48
N VAL A 234 15.43 -7.30 5.84
CA VAL A 234 16.29 -6.12 5.84
C VAL A 234 15.86 -5.19 6.96
N ASP A 235 16.81 -4.84 7.84
CA ASP A 235 16.57 -3.86 8.90
C ASP A 235 16.30 -2.46 8.32
N LEU A 236 15.53 -1.66 9.06
CA LEU A 236 15.34 -0.26 8.72
C LEU A 236 16.67 0.47 8.64
N LYS A 237 16.74 1.44 7.72
CA LYS A 237 17.95 2.21 7.48
C LYS A 237 17.71 3.66 7.88
N ALA A 238 18.56 4.19 8.75
CA ALA A 238 18.56 5.60 9.15
C ALA A 238 19.24 6.49 8.09
N CYS A 239 18.88 6.33 6.82
CA CYS A 239 19.40 7.08 5.69
C CYS A 239 18.35 7.30 4.60
N ILE A 240 18.57 8.28 3.74
CA ILE A 240 17.71 8.60 2.58
C ILE A 240 18.15 7.75 1.39
N SER A 241 17.28 6.85 0.93
CA SER A 241 17.46 6.17 -0.36
C SER A 241 17.29 7.16 -1.50
N ARG A 242 18.23 7.15 -2.45
CA ARG A 242 18.17 8.02 -3.64
C ARG A 242 16.99 7.66 -4.54
N ILE A 243 16.43 8.65 -5.21
CA ILE A 243 15.45 8.45 -6.28
C ILE A 243 16.20 7.91 -7.51
N PRO A 244 15.75 6.82 -8.16
CA PRO A 244 16.41 6.33 -9.36
C PRO A 244 16.42 7.36 -10.50
N GLU A 245 17.60 7.68 -11.04
CA GLU A 245 17.76 8.70 -12.10
C GLU A 245 17.36 8.19 -13.49
N ASN A 246 17.29 6.87 -13.66
CA ASN A 246 16.85 6.19 -14.87
C ASN A 246 15.32 6.16 -15.05
N GLY A 247 14.56 6.86 -14.20
CA GLY A 247 13.11 6.95 -14.27
C GLY A 247 12.35 5.79 -13.63
N TYR A 248 13.03 4.82 -13.01
CA TYR A 248 12.37 3.72 -12.30
C TYR A 248 11.54 4.30 -11.16
N GLY A 249 10.24 3.97 -11.14
CA GLY A 249 9.38 4.47 -10.07
C GLY A 249 8.73 5.82 -10.33
N ALA A 250 9.03 6.52 -11.44
CA ALA A 250 8.56 7.88 -11.72
C ALA A 250 7.68 7.99 -12.99
N ASN A 251 8.07 7.35 -14.09
CA ASN A 251 7.41 7.53 -15.39
C ASN A 251 6.39 6.43 -15.66
N PHE A 252 5.10 6.70 -15.42
CA PHE A 252 4.02 5.77 -15.74
C PHE A 252 2.97 6.40 -16.63
N ALA A 253 2.35 5.55 -17.47
CA ALA A 253 1.09 5.90 -18.09
C ALA A 253 0.03 6.13 -17.00
N PRO A 254 -0.93 7.05 -17.19
CA PRO A 254 -2.08 7.17 -16.32
C PRO A 254 -2.88 5.86 -16.23
N TRP A 255 -3.60 5.66 -15.12
CA TRP A 255 -4.59 4.58 -15.05
C TRP A 255 -5.73 4.83 -16.05
N PRO A 256 -6.22 3.82 -16.80
CA PRO A 256 -5.93 2.38 -16.70
C PRO A 256 -4.78 1.87 -17.57
N ALA A 257 -4.21 2.68 -18.46
CA ALA A 257 -3.15 2.25 -19.38
C ALA A 257 -1.92 1.68 -18.64
N ARG A 258 -1.62 2.20 -17.44
CA ARG A 258 -0.58 1.72 -16.51
C ARG A 258 -0.56 0.19 -16.35
N LEU A 259 -1.73 -0.46 -16.37
CA LEU A 259 -1.86 -1.90 -16.13
C LEU A 259 -1.12 -2.76 -17.17
N GLN A 260 -1.10 -2.29 -18.41
CA GLN A 260 -0.60 -3.04 -19.58
C GLN A 260 0.69 -2.44 -20.15
N THR A 261 1.05 -1.21 -19.78
CA THR A 261 2.31 -0.59 -20.19
C THR A 261 3.50 -1.24 -19.46
N PRO A 262 4.47 -1.84 -20.16
CA PRO A 262 5.66 -2.40 -19.52
C PRO A 262 6.49 -1.29 -18.86
N PRO A 263 6.72 -1.31 -17.54
CA PRO A 263 7.46 -0.27 -16.85
C PRO A 263 8.97 -0.40 -17.06
N ASP A 264 9.71 0.71 -17.02
CA ASP A 264 11.17 0.68 -17.17
C ASP A 264 11.88 -0.08 -16.05
N ARG A 265 11.26 -0.16 -14.86
CA ARG A 265 11.78 -0.95 -13.74
C ARG A 265 11.84 -2.46 -14.02
N LEU A 266 11.29 -2.96 -15.13
CA LEU A 266 11.61 -4.30 -15.64
C LEU A 266 13.12 -4.53 -15.78
N GLN A 267 13.90 -3.46 -15.96
CA GLN A 267 15.33 -3.56 -16.14
C GLN A 267 16.14 -3.76 -14.86
N SER A 268 15.55 -3.54 -13.67
CA SER A 268 16.20 -3.92 -12.41
C SER A 268 16.07 -5.42 -12.10
N ILE A 269 15.21 -6.15 -12.83
CA ILE A 269 14.97 -7.57 -12.55
C ILE A 269 16.14 -8.41 -13.05
N HIS A 270 16.77 -9.16 -12.15
CA HIS A 270 17.87 -10.07 -12.44
C HIS A 270 17.41 -11.35 -13.17
N ILE A 271 17.06 -11.21 -14.45
CA ILE A 271 16.79 -12.31 -15.39
C ILE A 271 17.77 -12.23 -16.57
N GLU A 272 18.21 -13.38 -17.07
CA GLU A 272 19.37 -13.58 -17.99
C GLU A 272 19.30 -12.93 -19.39
N SER A 273 18.34 -12.05 -19.71
CA SER A 273 18.35 -11.31 -20.99
C SER A 273 17.45 -10.06 -20.96
N TYR A 274 17.96 -8.91 -21.45
CA TYR A 274 17.29 -7.59 -21.46
C TYR A 274 16.06 -7.54 -22.40
N ILE A 275 16.24 -7.94 -23.67
CA ILE A 275 15.16 -7.93 -24.68
C ILE A 275 14.06 -8.90 -24.28
N ALA A 276 14.45 -10.01 -23.66
CA ALA A 276 13.50 -10.98 -23.14
C ALA A 276 12.57 -10.38 -22.08
N ARG A 277 12.95 -9.37 -21.29
CA ARG A 277 12.10 -8.91 -20.14
C ARG A 277 10.78 -8.27 -20.58
N LYS A 278 10.83 -7.32 -21.53
CA LYS A 278 9.62 -6.67 -22.05
C LYS A 278 8.72 -7.66 -22.80
N GLU A 279 9.32 -8.58 -23.56
CA GLU A 279 8.57 -9.61 -24.26
C GLU A 279 8.02 -10.68 -23.33
N LEU A 280 8.74 -11.06 -22.27
CA LEU A 280 8.26 -11.94 -21.20
C LEU A 280 7.08 -11.32 -20.45
N PHE A 281 7.15 -10.03 -20.12
CA PHE A 281 6.04 -9.30 -19.49
C PHE A 281 4.77 -9.36 -20.36
N LYS A 282 4.91 -9.10 -21.66
CA LYS A 282 3.78 -9.15 -22.62
C LYS A 282 3.28 -10.57 -22.80
N ALA A 283 4.17 -11.55 -22.94
CA ALA A 283 3.83 -12.95 -23.10
C ALA A 283 3.09 -13.49 -21.86
N GLU A 284 3.57 -13.16 -20.65
CA GLU A 284 2.91 -13.52 -19.39
C GLU A 284 1.52 -12.87 -19.30
N SER A 285 1.40 -11.57 -19.62
CA SER A 285 0.11 -10.87 -19.58
C SER A 285 -0.89 -11.45 -20.59
N LYS A 286 -0.44 -11.78 -21.81
CA LYS A 286 -1.28 -12.45 -22.82
C LYS A 286 -1.70 -13.84 -22.36
N TYR A 287 -0.75 -14.64 -21.87
CA TYR A 287 -1.01 -15.99 -21.36
C TYR A 287 -2.06 -15.97 -20.25
N TRP A 288 -1.88 -15.13 -19.23
CA TRP A 288 -2.85 -15.06 -18.14
C TRP A 288 -4.19 -14.51 -18.57
N ASN A 289 -4.24 -13.57 -19.51
CA ASN A 289 -5.50 -13.08 -20.06
C ASN A 289 -6.29 -14.22 -20.73
N GLU A 290 -5.65 -15.01 -21.58
CA GLU A 290 -6.28 -16.17 -22.25
C GLU A 290 -6.77 -17.22 -21.24
N ILE A 291 -5.93 -17.56 -20.25
CA ILE A 291 -6.23 -18.57 -19.24
C ILE A 291 -7.36 -18.11 -18.31
N VAL A 292 -7.28 -16.91 -17.75
CA VAL A 292 -8.31 -16.37 -16.85
C VAL A 292 -9.62 -16.15 -17.60
N ALA A 293 -9.59 -15.67 -18.85
CA ALA A 293 -10.80 -15.57 -19.67
C ALA A 293 -11.45 -16.95 -19.88
N SER A 294 -10.66 -18.01 -20.03
CA SER A 294 -11.15 -19.39 -20.08
C SER A 294 -11.80 -19.80 -18.76
N TYR A 295 -11.16 -19.56 -17.62
CA TYR A 295 -11.74 -19.84 -16.29
C TYR A 295 -13.04 -19.07 -16.04
N VAL A 296 -13.07 -17.78 -16.38
CA VAL A 296 -14.27 -16.94 -16.26
C VAL A 296 -15.45 -17.54 -17.02
N ARG A 297 -15.22 -18.04 -18.24
CA ARG A 297 -16.26 -18.67 -19.06
C ARG A 297 -16.63 -20.06 -18.54
N ALA A 298 -15.66 -20.95 -18.38
CA ALA A 298 -15.88 -22.37 -18.10
C ALA A 298 -16.34 -22.63 -16.65
N LEU A 299 -15.78 -21.90 -15.69
CA LEU A 299 -16.11 -22.03 -14.27
C LEU A 299 -17.14 -20.99 -13.82
N HIS A 300 -17.62 -20.15 -14.73
CA HIS A 300 -18.59 -19.09 -14.47
C HIS A 300 -18.19 -18.17 -13.30
N TRP A 301 -16.94 -17.71 -13.25
CA TRP A 301 -16.43 -16.95 -12.09
C TRP A 301 -17.23 -15.69 -11.75
N LYS A 302 -17.89 -15.06 -12.74
CA LYS A 302 -18.80 -13.93 -12.51
C LYS A 302 -20.01 -14.25 -11.62
N LYS A 303 -20.36 -15.54 -11.46
CA LYS A 303 -21.41 -15.99 -10.53
C LYS A 303 -20.89 -16.14 -9.11
N TYR A 304 -19.59 -16.33 -8.91
CA TYR A 304 -18.98 -16.34 -7.59
C TYR A 304 -18.81 -14.92 -7.08
N LYS A 305 -19.05 -14.72 -5.78
CA LYS A 305 -18.79 -13.44 -5.10
C LYS A 305 -17.38 -13.46 -4.53
N LEU A 306 -16.38 -13.57 -5.41
CA LEU A 306 -14.98 -13.45 -5.02
C LEU A 306 -14.72 -12.01 -4.58
N ARG A 307 -14.09 -11.83 -3.43
CA ARG A 307 -13.72 -10.51 -2.89
C ARG A 307 -12.21 -10.40 -2.78
N ASN A 308 -11.61 -11.40 -2.14
CA ASN A 308 -10.18 -11.44 -1.84
C ASN A 308 -9.54 -12.60 -2.59
N VAL A 309 -8.60 -12.30 -3.48
CA VAL A 309 -7.87 -13.32 -4.24
C VAL A 309 -6.39 -13.22 -3.92
N MET A 310 -5.70 -14.35 -3.83
CA MET A 310 -4.26 -14.38 -3.65
C MET A 310 -3.62 -15.07 -4.84
N ASP A 311 -2.70 -14.39 -5.50
CA ASP A 311 -1.78 -15.02 -6.43
C ASP A 311 -0.50 -15.36 -5.69
N MET A 312 -0.29 -16.65 -5.42
CA MET A 312 0.77 -17.12 -4.54
C MET A 312 2.16 -17.07 -5.22
N ARG A 313 2.20 -16.86 -6.54
CA ARG A 313 3.43 -16.70 -7.33
C ARG A 313 3.15 -15.74 -8.50
N ALA A 314 3.19 -14.45 -8.19
CA ALA A 314 2.62 -13.43 -9.06
C ALA A 314 3.38 -13.18 -10.38
N GLY A 315 4.63 -13.61 -10.53
CA GLY A 315 5.42 -13.25 -11.73
C GLY A 315 5.47 -11.73 -11.89
N PHE A 316 5.06 -11.19 -13.04
CA PHE A 316 4.91 -9.75 -13.26
C PHE A 316 3.50 -9.21 -12.94
N GLY A 317 2.65 -9.98 -12.27
CA GLY A 317 1.27 -9.61 -11.93
C GLY A 317 0.27 -9.85 -13.05
N GLY A 318 0.59 -10.70 -14.04
CA GLY A 318 -0.27 -10.94 -15.19
C GLY A 318 -1.64 -11.55 -14.85
N PHE A 319 -1.71 -12.42 -13.82
CA PHE A 319 -2.98 -12.97 -13.34
C PHE A 319 -3.90 -11.88 -12.80
N ALA A 320 -3.39 -10.99 -11.95
CA ALA A 320 -4.17 -9.86 -11.42
C ALA A 320 -4.62 -8.90 -12.51
N ALA A 321 -3.75 -8.61 -13.50
CA ALA A 321 -4.14 -7.80 -14.65
C ALA A 321 -5.27 -8.46 -15.46
N ALA A 322 -5.18 -9.77 -15.70
CA ALA A 322 -6.21 -10.52 -16.39
C ALA A 322 -7.56 -10.54 -15.64
N MET A 323 -7.54 -10.61 -14.31
CA MET A 323 -8.76 -10.51 -13.48
C MET A 323 -9.46 -9.15 -13.68
N ILE A 324 -8.68 -8.06 -13.73
CA ILE A 324 -9.19 -6.69 -13.98
C ILE A 324 -9.75 -6.58 -15.39
N ASP A 325 -9.02 -7.03 -16.42
CA ASP A 325 -9.45 -6.98 -17.82
C ASP A 325 -10.76 -7.78 -18.05
N ASN A 326 -10.94 -8.87 -17.31
CA ASN A 326 -12.16 -9.70 -17.36
C ASN A 326 -13.31 -9.18 -16.48
N GLN A 327 -13.13 -8.01 -15.85
CA GLN A 327 -14.13 -7.30 -15.03
C GLN A 327 -14.62 -8.13 -13.84
N LEU A 328 -13.69 -8.76 -13.13
CA LEU A 328 -13.99 -9.42 -11.86
C LEU A 328 -13.86 -8.42 -10.72
N ASP A 329 -14.91 -8.31 -9.91
CA ASP A 329 -15.00 -7.39 -8.78
C ASP A 329 -14.28 -7.96 -7.54
N ALA A 330 -12.97 -8.19 -7.68
CA ALA A 330 -12.10 -8.72 -6.63
C ALA A 330 -10.71 -8.09 -6.71
N TRP A 331 -10.08 -7.90 -5.56
CA TRP A 331 -8.67 -7.50 -5.52
C TRP A 331 -7.77 -8.74 -5.42
N VAL A 332 -6.53 -8.59 -5.89
CA VAL A 332 -5.53 -9.66 -5.86
C VAL A 332 -4.34 -9.25 -5.00
N LEU A 333 -4.02 -10.03 -3.97
CA LEU A 333 -2.72 -9.95 -3.31
C LEU A 333 -1.70 -10.71 -4.16
N ASN A 334 -0.80 -9.96 -4.81
CA ASN A 334 0.26 -10.53 -5.61
C ASN A 334 1.46 -10.90 -4.71
N VAL A 335 1.70 -12.18 -4.49
CA VAL A 335 2.82 -12.65 -3.67
C VAL A 335 4.02 -12.99 -4.54
N VAL A 336 5.17 -12.42 -4.21
CA VAL A 336 6.46 -12.72 -4.85
C VAL A 336 7.28 -13.58 -3.89
N PRO A 337 7.49 -14.87 -4.19
CA PRO A 337 8.28 -15.76 -3.34
C PRO A 337 9.74 -15.30 -3.26
N VAL A 338 10.33 -15.37 -2.07
CA VAL A 338 11.77 -15.08 -1.85
C VAL A 338 12.71 -16.05 -2.56
N SER A 339 12.20 -17.21 -2.99
CA SER A 339 12.92 -18.24 -3.74
C SER A 339 13.18 -17.87 -5.21
N GLY A 340 12.63 -16.75 -5.70
CA GLY A 340 12.70 -16.31 -7.09
C GLY A 340 13.18 -14.87 -7.27
N PRO A 341 13.22 -14.37 -8.52
CA PRO A 341 13.60 -12.98 -8.79
C PRO A 341 12.57 -12.01 -8.20
N ASN A 342 13.05 -10.89 -7.65
CA ASN A 342 12.21 -9.87 -7.03
C ASN A 342 11.43 -9.06 -8.09
N THR A 343 10.28 -9.56 -8.53
CA THR A 343 9.38 -8.88 -9.48
C THR A 343 8.41 -7.90 -8.83
N LEU A 344 8.43 -7.78 -7.50
CA LEU A 344 7.51 -6.96 -6.74
C LEU A 344 7.51 -5.49 -7.16
N PRO A 345 8.66 -4.85 -7.41
CA PRO A 345 8.69 -3.47 -7.88
C PRO A 345 7.92 -3.25 -9.21
N VAL A 346 7.95 -4.23 -10.12
CA VAL A 346 7.23 -4.19 -11.39
C VAL A 346 5.72 -4.28 -11.18
N ILE A 347 5.25 -5.11 -10.23
CA ILE A 347 3.83 -5.23 -9.88
C ILE A 347 3.28 -3.88 -9.41
N TYR A 348 4.01 -3.17 -8.54
CA TYR A 348 3.63 -1.83 -8.10
C TYR A 348 3.66 -0.80 -9.24
N ASP A 349 4.62 -0.89 -10.14
CA ASP A 349 4.70 0.00 -11.31
C ASP A 349 3.54 -0.22 -12.30
N ARG A 350 2.91 -1.42 -12.34
CA ARG A 350 1.63 -1.67 -13.05
C ARG A 350 0.40 -1.07 -12.39
N GLY A 351 0.51 -0.53 -11.18
CA GLY A 351 -0.63 -0.04 -10.40
C GLY A 351 -1.40 -1.15 -9.67
N LEU A 352 -0.71 -2.24 -9.33
CA LEU A 352 -1.21 -3.36 -8.52
C LEU A 352 -0.54 -3.35 -7.12
N ILE A 353 -1.05 -4.17 -6.21
CA ILE A 353 -0.49 -4.35 -4.85
C ILE A 353 0.03 -5.76 -4.67
N GLY A 354 1.03 -5.92 -3.82
CA GLY A 354 1.65 -7.20 -3.54
C GLY A 354 2.59 -7.17 -2.35
N VAL A 355 3.13 -8.34 -2.02
CA VAL A 355 4.15 -8.51 -0.98
C VAL A 355 5.18 -9.54 -1.37
N MET A 356 6.37 -9.41 -0.80
CA MET A 356 7.35 -10.48 -0.80
C MET A 356 7.07 -11.41 0.38
N HIS A 357 7.13 -12.74 0.16
CA HIS A 357 6.86 -13.72 1.22
C HIS A 357 7.69 -14.99 1.07
N ASP A 358 8.01 -15.60 2.21
CA ASP A 358 8.55 -16.95 2.28
C ASP A 358 7.44 -17.95 2.64
N TRP A 359 7.09 -18.84 1.72
CA TRP A 359 6.05 -19.85 1.96
C TRP A 359 6.38 -20.88 3.06
N CYS A 360 7.62 -20.92 3.55
CA CYS A 360 8.00 -21.67 4.76
C CYS A 360 7.64 -20.93 6.06
N GLU A 361 7.21 -19.68 5.99
CA GLU A 361 6.84 -18.85 7.14
C GLU A 361 5.34 -18.55 7.18
N SER A 362 4.84 -18.26 8.38
CA SER A 362 3.46 -17.84 8.58
C SER A 362 3.19 -16.53 7.85
N PHE A 363 2.10 -16.47 7.11
CA PHE A 363 1.68 -15.26 6.42
C PHE A 363 1.01 -14.28 7.39
N ASP A 364 1.36 -12.99 7.31
CA ASP A 364 0.80 -11.93 8.17
C ASP A 364 -0.60 -11.47 7.74
N THR A 365 -1.51 -12.44 7.64
CA THR A 365 -2.92 -12.25 7.33
C THR A 365 -3.79 -13.19 8.15
N TYR A 366 -5.09 -12.93 8.20
CA TYR A 366 -6.02 -13.79 8.93
C TYR A 366 -6.36 -15.04 8.09
N PRO A 367 -6.40 -16.25 8.69
CA PRO A 367 -6.81 -17.46 7.98
C PRO A 367 -8.22 -17.36 7.39
N ARG A 368 -8.48 -18.09 6.28
CA ARG A 368 -9.79 -18.17 5.60
C ARG A 368 -10.33 -16.84 5.05
N THR A 369 -9.46 -15.86 4.84
CA THR A 369 -9.85 -14.56 4.30
C THR A 369 -9.83 -14.49 2.78
N TYR A 370 -9.12 -15.38 2.09
CA TYR A 370 -9.06 -15.42 0.63
C TYR A 370 -10.09 -16.39 0.06
N ASP A 371 -10.92 -15.88 -0.85
CA ASP A 371 -11.99 -16.65 -1.51
C ASP A 371 -11.43 -17.52 -2.66
N LEU A 372 -10.27 -17.15 -3.21
CA LEU A 372 -9.55 -17.92 -4.23
C LEU A 372 -8.03 -17.82 -4.01
N LEU A 373 -7.37 -18.99 -4.05
CA LEU A 373 -5.91 -19.11 -4.05
C LEU A 373 -5.44 -19.59 -5.42
N HIS A 374 -4.60 -18.81 -6.07
CA HIS A 374 -3.97 -19.16 -7.33
C HIS A 374 -2.51 -19.59 -7.07
N ALA A 375 -2.26 -20.90 -7.17
CA ALA A 375 -0.97 -21.52 -6.82
C ALA A 375 -0.19 -22.04 -8.04
N ALA A 376 -0.37 -21.41 -9.21
CA ALA A 376 0.22 -21.90 -10.45
C ALA A 376 1.76 -21.86 -10.41
N GLY A 377 2.37 -23.03 -10.57
CA GLY A 377 3.83 -23.20 -10.54
C GLY A 377 4.48 -22.98 -9.17
N LEU A 378 3.71 -22.72 -8.11
CA LEU A 378 4.23 -22.51 -6.75
C LEU A 378 5.03 -23.73 -6.27
N PHE A 379 4.38 -24.89 -6.23
CA PHE A 379 5.01 -26.13 -5.76
C PHE A 379 6.21 -26.55 -6.62
N SER A 380 6.24 -26.17 -7.90
CA SER A 380 7.38 -26.46 -8.77
C SER A 380 8.62 -25.65 -8.39
N VAL A 381 8.44 -24.41 -7.94
CA VAL A 381 9.53 -23.54 -7.49
C VAL A 381 9.99 -23.93 -6.09
N GLU A 382 9.05 -24.12 -5.15
CA GLU A 382 9.38 -24.41 -3.76
C GLU A 382 9.91 -25.85 -3.55
N ARG A 383 9.72 -26.77 -4.50
CA ARG A 383 10.22 -28.16 -4.37
C ARG A 383 11.74 -28.25 -4.22
N LYS A 384 12.49 -27.30 -4.78
CA LYS A 384 13.97 -27.35 -4.80
C LYS A 384 14.61 -26.72 -3.57
N ARG A 385 13.80 -26.35 -2.57
CA ARG A 385 14.20 -25.53 -1.45
C ARG A 385 14.52 -26.34 -0.21
#